data_AF-A0ABC9TSV8-F1
#
_entry.id   AF-A0ABC9TSV8-F1
#
_cell.length_a   1.000
_cell.length_b   1.000
_cell.length_c   1.000
_cell.angle_alpha   90.00
_cell.angle_beta   90.00
_cell.angle_gamma   90.00
#
_symmetry.space_group_name_H-M   'P 1'
#
loop_
_entity.id
_entity.type
_entity.pdbx_description
1 polymer ?
#
loop_
_entity_poly.entity_id
_entity_poly.type
_entity_poly.pdbx_seq_one_letter_code
_entity_poly.pdbx_strand_id
1 'polypeptide(L)'
;MDIQMPEMDGYEAARTIRADCRADAKVIPIIAMAANAFELDLKTAMEAGMDAHIAKPIDVNILYTTRREGRRLNMPETPER
;
A
#
# COMPACT_ATOMS: atom_id res chain seq x y z
N MET A 1 3.53 0.66 -3.84
CA MET A 1 4.41 -0.50 -4.00
C MET A 1 3.63 -1.59 -4.69
N ASP A 2 4.14 -2.11 -5.79
CA ASP A 2 3.52 -3.23 -6.49
C ASP A 2 3.62 -4.50 -5.64
N ILE A 3 2.54 -5.25 -5.53
CA ILE A 3 2.55 -6.53 -4.82
C ILE A 3 3.14 -7.62 -5.70
N GLN A 4 2.84 -7.59 -7.00
CA GLN A 4 3.34 -8.57 -7.95
C GLN A 4 4.62 -8.05 -8.60
N MET A 5 5.75 -8.37 -7.97
CA MET A 5 7.08 -8.09 -8.48
C MET A 5 7.83 -9.40 -8.75
N PRO A 6 8.73 -9.44 -9.76
CA PRO A 6 9.60 -10.57 -9.97
C PRO A 6 10.62 -10.68 -8.82
N GLU A 7 11.04 -11.90 -8.51
CA GLU A 7 12.05 -12.26 -7.48
C GLU A 7 11.60 -12.05 -6.02
N MET A 8 11.15 -10.84 -5.66
CA MET A 8 10.70 -10.48 -4.32
C MET A 8 9.33 -9.81 -4.41
N ASP A 9 8.34 -10.32 -3.69
CA ASP A 9 7.00 -9.72 -3.69
C ASP A 9 6.94 -8.40 -2.89
N GLY A 10 5.87 -7.64 -3.09
CA GLY A 10 5.69 -6.37 -2.38
C GLY A 10 5.55 -6.53 -0.86
N TYR A 11 5.06 -7.67 -0.37
CA TYR A 11 4.93 -7.90 1.07
C TYR A 11 6.30 -8.10 1.73
N GLU A 12 7.16 -8.89 1.10
CA GLU A 12 8.54 -9.09 1.53
C GLU A 12 9.36 -7.80 1.44
N ALA A 13 9.15 -7.02 0.38
CA ALA A 13 9.76 -5.69 0.26
C ALA A 13 9.32 -4.76 1.42
N ALA A 14 8.02 -4.72 1.76
CA ALA A 14 7.54 -3.93 2.89
C ALA A 14 8.14 -4.39 4.22
N ARG A 15 8.20 -5.70 4.46
CA ARG A 15 8.83 -6.27 5.67
C ARG A 15 10.30 -5.88 5.77
N THR A 16 11.04 -5.96 4.66
CA THR A 16 12.44 -5.57 4.58
C THR A 16 12.63 -4.09 4.90
N ILE A 17 11.79 -3.22 4.33
CA ILE A 17 11.81 -1.78 4.61
C ILE A 17 11.54 -1.52 6.08
N ARG A 18 10.53 -2.16 6.68
CA ARG A 18 10.18 -1.96 8.10
C ARG A 18 11.23 -2.52 9.08
N ALA A 19 12.01 -3.51 8.64
CA ALA A 19 13.10 -4.10 9.42
C ALA A 19 14.39 -3.26 9.38
N ASP A 20 14.50 -2.27 8.50
CA ASP A 20 15.68 -1.41 8.41
C ASP A 20 15.83 -0.53 9.68
N CYS A 21 17.07 -0.28 10.08
CA CYS A 21 17.43 0.52 11.25
C CYS A 21 17.21 2.03 11.04
N ARG A 22 16.95 2.45 9.79
CA ARG A 22 16.69 3.86 9.47
C ARG A 22 15.41 4.34 10.16
N ALA A 23 15.46 5.54 10.74
CA ALA A 23 14.33 6.08 11.49
C ALA A 23 13.09 6.33 10.61
N ASP A 24 13.29 6.71 9.36
CA ASP A 24 12.21 6.95 8.40
C ASP A 24 11.56 5.66 7.90
N ALA A 25 12.30 4.55 7.82
CA ALA A 25 11.78 3.24 7.42
C ALA A 25 10.56 2.78 8.24
N LYS A 26 10.45 3.23 9.50
CA LYS A 26 9.32 2.93 10.39
C LYS A 26 8.08 3.78 10.13
N VAL A 27 8.22 4.92 9.47
CA VAL A 27 7.15 5.94 9.33
C VAL A 27 6.83 6.30 7.89
N ILE A 28 7.66 5.91 6.91
CA ILE A 28 7.38 6.17 5.51
C ILE A 28 6.07 5.46 5.11
N PRO A 29 5.10 6.17 4.50
CA PRO A 29 3.87 5.54 4.06
C PRO A 29 4.14 4.52 2.95
N ILE A 30 3.75 3.28 3.16
CA ILE A 30 3.83 2.20 2.18
C ILE A 30 2.42 1.86 1.72
N ILE A 31 2.08 2.23 0.48
CA ILE A 31 0.78 1.96 -0.12
C ILE A 31 0.90 0.73 -1.02
N ALA A 32 0.19 -0.34 -0.72
CA ALA A 32 0.07 -1.53 -1.56
C ALA A 32 -0.64 -1.19 -2.88
N MET A 33 -0.19 -1.75 -3.99
CA MET A 33 -0.78 -1.60 -5.30
C MET A 33 -0.97 -2.99 -5.91
N ALA A 34 -2.23 -3.39 -6.14
CA ALA A 34 -2.60 -4.69 -6.70
C ALA A 34 -3.50 -4.54 -7.92
N ALA A 35 -3.62 -5.58 -8.76
CA ALA A 35 -4.52 -5.58 -9.91
C ALA A 35 -6.00 -5.40 -9.49
N ASN A 36 -6.37 -5.92 -8.32
CA ASN A 36 -7.69 -5.75 -7.72
C ASN A 36 -7.53 -5.51 -6.21
N ALA A 37 -8.27 -4.56 -5.64
CA ALA A 37 -8.26 -4.28 -4.20
C ALA A 37 -8.79 -5.46 -3.38
N PHE A 38 -9.71 -6.24 -3.95
CA PHE A 38 -10.31 -7.40 -3.30
C PHE A 38 -9.38 -8.64 -3.27
N GLU A 39 -8.44 -8.71 -4.22
CA GLU A 39 -7.42 -9.77 -4.28
C GLU A 39 -6.25 -9.49 -3.34
N LEU A 40 -6.16 -8.26 -2.83
CA LEU A 40 -5.19 -7.94 -1.81
C LEU A 40 -5.67 -8.55 -0.49
N ASP A 41 -4.88 -9.48 0.03
CA ASP A 41 -5.06 -9.90 1.41
C ASP A 41 -4.64 -8.74 2.34
N LEU A 42 -5.65 -7.95 2.72
CA LEU A 42 -5.49 -6.80 3.62
C LEU A 42 -4.80 -7.16 4.92
N LYS A 43 -5.01 -8.38 5.42
CA LYS A 43 -4.37 -8.87 6.63
C LYS A 43 -2.88 -9.05 6.39
N THR A 44 -2.52 -9.74 5.31
CA THR A 44 -1.12 -9.94 4.91
C THR A 44 -0.41 -8.60 4.63
N ALA A 45 -1.11 -7.63 4.01
CA ALA A 45 -0.59 -6.29 3.76
C ALA A 45 -0.29 -5.51 5.05
N MET A 46 -1.22 -5.53 6.00
CA MET A 46 -1.03 -4.88 7.31
C MET A 46 0.06 -5.57 8.14
N GLU A 47 0.11 -6.91 8.13
CA GLU A 47 1.16 -7.68 8.79
C GLU A 47 2.55 -7.44 8.18
N ALA A 48 2.62 -7.15 6.88
CA ALA A 48 3.84 -6.73 6.20
C ALA A 48 4.25 -5.28 6.52
N GLY A 49 3.40 -4.52 7.22
CA GLY A 49 3.64 -3.13 7.62
C GLY A 49 3.25 -2.10 6.57
N MET A 50 2.31 -2.41 5.69
CA MET A 50 1.72 -1.47 4.73
C MET A 50 0.58 -0.65 5.37
N ASP A 51 0.46 0.61 4.95
CA ASP A 51 -0.45 1.58 5.56
C ASP A 51 -1.78 1.72 4.82
N ALA A 52 -1.79 1.47 3.51
CA ALA A 52 -2.95 1.59 2.65
C ALA A 52 -2.84 0.67 1.44
N HIS A 53 -3.93 0.56 0.67
CA HIS A 53 -3.94 -0.18 -0.59
C HIS A 53 -4.71 0.57 -1.68
N ILE A 54 -4.34 0.33 -2.94
CA ILE A 54 -4.97 0.89 -4.13
C ILE A 54 -5.04 -0.20 -5.22
N ALA A 55 -6.18 -0.31 -5.90
CA ALA A 55 -6.33 -1.14 -7.09
C ALA A 55 -5.75 -0.45 -8.34
N LYS A 56 -5.16 -1.23 -9.24
CA LYS A 56 -4.80 -0.78 -10.59
C LYS A 56 -6.02 -0.87 -11.52
N PRO A 57 -6.15 0.02 -12.52
CA PRO A 57 -5.24 1.12 -12.84
C PRO A 57 -5.34 2.26 -11.81
N ILE A 58 -4.19 2.82 -11.40
CA ILE A 58 -4.17 3.98 -10.50
C ILE A 58 -4.75 5.17 -11.26
N ASP A 59 -5.88 5.70 -10.78
CA ASP A 59 -6.32 7.04 -11.17
C ASP A 59 -5.36 8.06 -10.55
N VAL A 60 -4.53 8.68 -11.40
CA VAL A 60 -3.55 9.68 -10.99
C VAL A 60 -4.17 10.86 -10.22
N ASN A 61 -5.46 11.14 -10.41
CA ASN A 61 -6.17 12.17 -9.63
C ASN A 61 -6.25 11.82 -8.13
N ILE A 62 -6.39 10.53 -7.80
CA ILE A 62 -6.38 10.03 -6.42
C ILE A 62 -4.97 10.17 -5.83
N LEU A 63 -3.93 9.90 -6.62
CA LEU A 63 -2.53 10.01 -6.19
C LEU A 63 -2.16 11.46 -5.81
N TYR A 64 -2.59 12.45 -6.59
CA TYR A 64 -2.33 13.87 -6.30
C TYR A 64 -3.11 14.39 -5.08
N THR A 65 -4.32 13.89 -4.84
CA THR A 65 -5.11 14.22 -3.65
C THR A 65 -4.47 13.66 -2.37
N THR A 66 -3.85 12.48 -2.47
CA THR A 66 -3.20 11.78 -1.34
C THR A 66 -1.94 12.48 -0.83
N ARG A 67 -1.36 13.39 -1.63
CA ARG A 67 -0.07 14.05 -1.31
C ARG A 67 -0.15 15.11 -0.22
N ARG A 68 -1.35 15.54 0.22
CA ARG A 68 -1.52 16.74 1.07
C ARG A 68 -1.88 16.49 2.53
N GLU A 69 -2.29 15.29 2.92
CA GLU A 69 -2.63 15.01 4.32
C GLU A 69 -2.00 13.71 4.78
N GLY A 70 -1.02 13.79 5.68
CA GLY A 70 -0.53 12.67 6.48
C GLY A 70 -1.58 12.20 7.49
N ARG A 71 -2.80 11.92 7.03
CA ARG A 71 -3.91 11.43 7.83
C ARG A 71 -4.40 10.10 7.26
N ARG A 72 -4.28 9.08 8.11
CA ARG A 72 -5.00 7.80 8.14
C ARG A 72 -6.15 7.74 7.11
N LEU A 73 -5.93 7.02 6.01
CA LEU A 73 -6.91 6.85 4.95
C LEU A 73 -7.98 5.84 5.39
N ASN A 74 -9.16 6.34 5.79
CA ASN A 74 -10.39 5.60 5.56
C ASN A 74 -10.72 5.77 4.08
N MET A 75 -10.49 4.72 3.29
CA MET A 75 -10.89 4.67 1.88
C MET A 75 -12.42 4.54 1.80
N PRO A 76 -13.12 5.25 0.90
CA PRO A 76 -14.53 4.98 0.67
C PRO A 76 -14.69 3.55 0.15
N GLU A 77 -15.61 2.79 0.75
CA GLU A 77 -16.05 1.50 0.24
C GLU A 77 -16.47 1.69 -1.22
N THR A 78 -15.79 1.00 -2.14
CA THR A 78 -16.14 1.00 -3.56
C THR A 78 -17.58 0.52 -3.72
N PRO A 79 -18.44 1.22 -4.49
CA PRO A 79 -19.81 0.77 -4.71
C PRO A 79 -19.80 -0.50 -5.56
N GLU A 80 -20.36 -1.57 -4.98
CA GLU A 80 -20.67 -2.82 -5.67
C GLU A 80 -21.52 -2.53 -6.92
N ARG A 81 -21.15 -3.10 -8.06
CA ARG A 81 -22.01 -3.25 -9.24
C ARG A 81 -22.57 -4.67 -9.27
#